data_AF-F6BD10-F1
#
_entry.id   AF-F6BD10-F1
#
_cell.length_a   1.000
_cell.length_b   1.000
_cell.length_c   1.000
_cell.angle_alpha   90.00
_cell.angle_beta   90.00
_cell.angle_gamma   90.00
#
_symmetry.space_group_name_H-M   'P 1'
#
loop_
_entity.id
_entity.type
_entity.pdbx_description
1 polymer ?
#
loop_
_entity_poly.entity_id
_entity_poly.type
_entity_poly.pdbx_seq_one_letter_code
_entity_poly.pdbx_strand_id
1 'polypeptide(L)'
;MPMINIDNKFVLKSMKKVFVEELEEMENELKKLYEKYNINSSKELAFDISEGFITSEEARQDLERMKYLEENIERIRSYLRDINMLSI
;
A
#
# COMPACT_ATOMS: atom_id res chain seq x y z
N MET A 1 19.47 -36.48 -3.19
CA MET A 1 19.08 -35.06 -3.03
C MET A 1 18.69 -34.85 -1.58
N PRO A 2 19.28 -33.90 -0.84
CA PRO A 2 18.73 -33.56 0.46
C PRO A 2 17.37 -32.89 0.22
N MET A 3 16.29 -33.51 0.73
CA MET A 3 15.03 -32.82 0.90
C MET A 3 15.27 -31.71 1.91
N ILE A 4 15.32 -30.47 1.44
CA ILE A 4 15.27 -29.31 2.33
C ILE A 4 13.88 -29.37 2.96
N ASN A 5 13.80 -29.90 4.18
CA ASN A 5 12.60 -29.78 5.00
C ASN A 5 12.57 -28.33 5.47
N ILE A 6 12.20 -27.43 4.56
CA ILE A 6 12.01 -26.03 4.87
C ILE A 6 10.82 -26.02 5.82
N ASP A 7 11.10 -25.77 7.10
CA ASP A 7 10.07 -25.69 8.11
C ASP A 7 9.07 -24.62 7.66
N ASN A 8 7.86 -25.04 7.27
CA ASN A 8 6.86 -24.16 6.66
C ASN A 8 6.60 -22.91 7.52
N LYS A 9 6.80 -23.01 8.84
CA LYS A 9 6.76 -21.89 9.78
C LYS A 9 7.82 -20.82 9.53
N PHE A 10 9.04 -21.20 9.14
CA PHE A 10 10.12 -20.27 8.84
C PHE A 10 9.88 -19.51 7.53
N VAL A 11 9.33 -20.18 6.51
CA VAL A 11 8.92 -19.54 5.24
C VAL A 11 7.83 -18.52 5.48
N LEU A 12 6.76 -18.92 6.18
CA LEU A 12 5.63 -18.03 6.49
C LEU A 12 6.08 -16.80 7.30
N LYS A 13 6.96 -16.98 8.29
CA LYS A 13 7.50 -15.86 9.08
C LYS A 13 8.34 -14.89 8.26
N SER A 14 9.16 -15.43 7.35
CA SER A 14 10.00 -14.60 6.46
C SER A 14 9.16 -13.84 5.45
N MET A 15 8.16 -14.49 4.85
CA MET A 15 7.20 -13.84 3.95
C MET A 15 6.39 -12.76 4.67
N LYS A 16 5.92 -13.03 5.90
CA LYS A 16 5.23 -12.03 6.73
C LYS A 16 6.08 -10.78 6.90
N LYS A 17 7.36 -10.95 7.21
CA LYS A 17 8.28 -9.83 7.44
C LYS A 17 8.41 -8.97 6.17
N VAL A 18 8.66 -9.59 5.02
CA VAL A 18 8.77 -8.88 3.73
C VAL A 18 7.48 -8.13 3.41
N PHE A 19 6.32 -8.77 3.55
CA PHE A 19 5.03 -8.10 3.29
C PHE A 19 4.75 -6.94 4.24
N VAL A 20 5.17 -7.04 5.51
CA VAL A 20 5.00 -5.94 6.48
C VAL A 20 5.91 -4.77 6.11
N GLU A 21 7.18 -5.03 5.77
CA GLU A 21 8.12 -3.99 5.36
C GLU A 21 7.64 -3.28 4.08
N GLU A 22 7.22 -4.04 3.05
CA GLU A 22 6.65 -3.48 1.83
C GLU A 22 5.38 -2.65 2.11
N LEU A 23 4.49 -3.14 2.99
CA LEU A 23 3.28 -2.42 3.39
C LEU A 23 3.62 -1.09 4.07
N GLU A 24 4.60 -1.09 4.98
CA GLU A 24 5.05 0.09 5.71
C GLU A 24 5.68 1.12 4.76
N GLU A 25 6.44 0.68 3.76
CA GLU A 25 6.97 1.55 2.70
C GLU A 25 5.86 2.19 1.86
N MET A 26 4.87 1.40 1.42
CA MET A 26 3.72 1.89 0.65
C MET A 26 2.87 2.87 1.46
N GLU A 27 2.61 2.58 2.73
CA GLU A 27 1.86 3.47 3.64
C GLU A 27 2.59 4.79 3.85
N ASN A 28 3.92 4.75 4.00
CA ASN A 28 4.75 5.95 4.12
C ASN A 28 4.77 6.78 2.83
N GLU A 29 4.81 6.13 1.66
CA GLU A 29 4.70 6.83 0.37
C GLU A 29 3.34 7.49 0.21
N LEU A 30 2.26 6.76 0.49
CA LEU A 30 0.90 7.27 0.41
C LEU A 30 0.67 8.45 1.36
N LYS A 31 1.21 8.38 2.58
CA LYS A 31 1.15 9.47 3.55
C LYS A 31 1.83 10.75 3.05
N LYS A 32 3.00 10.64 2.40
CA LYS A 32 3.69 11.80 1.83
C LYS A 32 2.88 12.44 0.71
N LEU A 33 2.22 11.64 -0.11
CA LEU A 33 1.32 12.12 -1.16
C LEU A 33 0.12 12.85 -0.54
N TYR A 34 -0.50 12.31 0.50
CA TYR A 34 -1.56 12.98 1.24
C TYR A 34 -1.13 14.32 1.85
N GLU A 35 0.03 14.35 2.50
CA GLU A 35 0.59 15.57 3.08
C GLU A 35 0.90 16.64 2.02
N LYS A 36 1.41 16.24 0.85
CA LYS A 36 1.73 17.15 -0.27
C LYS A 36 0.53 17.99 -0.73
N TYR A 37 -0.67 17.41 -0.71
CA TYR A 37 -1.91 18.07 -1.13
C TYR A 37 -2.81 18.47 0.04
N ASN A 38 -2.42 18.17 1.28
CA ASN A 38 -3.23 18.37 2.49
C ASN A 38 -4.62 17.69 2.40
N ILE A 39 -4.61 16.42 2.02
CA ILE A 39 -5.81 15.57 1.85
C ILE A 39 -5.65 14.25 2.62
N ASN A 40 -6.71 13.44 2.68
CA ASN A 40 -6.67 12.11 3.33
C ASN A 40 -7.01 10.94 2.40
N SER A 41 -7.33 11.20 1.13
CA SER A 41 -7.67 10.16 0.16
C SER A 41 -7.45 10.61 -1.28
N SER A 42 -7.20 9.66 -2.17
CA SER A 42 -7.15 9.91 -3.63
C SER A 42 -8.43 10.55 -4.16
N LYS A 43 -9.58 10.28 -3.52
CA LYS A 43 -10.88 10.87 -3.88
C LYS A 43 -10.93 12.38 -3.67
N GLU A 44 -10.28 12.89 -2.63
CA GLU A 44 -10.17 14.33 -2.38
C GLU A 44 -9.32 15.00 -3.47
N LEU A 45 -8.18 14.43 -3.85
CA LEU A 45 -7.38 14.97 -4.95
C LEU A 45 -8.13 14.92 -6.29
N ALA A 46 -8.86 13.84 -6.54
CA ALA A 46 -9.69 13.72 -7.74
C ALA A 46 -10.77 14.82 -7.81
N PHE A 47 -11.38 15.14 -6.66
CA PHE A 47 -12.33 16.24 -6.54
C PHE A 47 -11.66 17.60 -6.80
N ASP A 48 -10.51 17.86 -6.18
CA ASP A 48 -9.79 19.13 -6.38
C ASP A 48 -9.34 19.33 -7.84
N ILE A 49 -8.97 18.26 -8.52
CA ILE A 49 -8.67 18.29 -9.96
C ILE A 49 -9.93 18.53 -10.79
N SER A 50 -11.06 17.88 -10.46
CA SER A 50 -12.30 18.05 -11.23
C SER A 50 -12.91 19.44 -11.09
N GLU A 51 -12.79 20.05 -9.91
CA GLU A 51 -13.23 21.43 -9.65
C GLU A 51 -12.22 22.47 -10.18
N GLY A 52 -11.05 22.02 -10.63
CA GLY A 52 -10.02 22.90 -11.20
C GLY A 52 -9.21 23.68 -10.16
N PHE A 53 -9.30 23.33 -8.87
CA PHE A 53 -8.42 23.89 -7.82
C PHE A 53 -6.97 23.50 -8.06
N ILE A 54 -6.74 22.30 -8.64
CA ILE A 54 -5.43 21.79 -9.01
C ILE A 54 -5.45 21.34 -10.47
N THR A 55 -4.55 21.87 -11.30
CA THR A 55 -4.54 21.58 -12.75
C THR A 55 -3.22 21.02 -13.24
N SER A 56 -2.25 20.77 -12.37
CA SER A 56 -0.92 20.28 -12.77
C SER A 56 -0.98 18.83 -13.24
N GLU A 57 -0.18 18.52 -14.26
CA GLU A 57 -0.05 17.13 -14.74
C GLU A 57 0.59 16.23 -13.67
N GLU A 58 1.50 16.80 -12.86
CA GLU A 58 2.06 16.14 -11.68
C GLU A 58 0.96 15.65 -10.71
N ALA A 59 -0.08 16.47 -10.46
CA ALA A 59 -1.18 16.05 -9.60
C ALA A 59 -1.99 14.88 -10.17
N ARG A 60 -2.09 14.77 -11.50
CA ARG A 60 -2.74 13.61 -12.12
C ARG A 60 -1.91 12.34 -11.99
N GLN A 61 -0.59 12.45 -12.14
CA GLN A 61 0.34 11.33 -11.92
C GLN A 61 0.30 10.87 -10.46
N ASP A 62 0.33 11.82 -9.53
CA ASP A 62 0.23 11.55 -8.11
C ASP A 62 -1.14 10.94 -7.74
N LEU A 63 -2.24 11.38 -8.37
CA LEU A 63 -3.56 10.77 -8.19
C LEU A 63 -3.56 9.30 -8.60
N GLU A 64 -3.01 8.97 -9.78
CA GLU A 64 -2.90 7.58 -10.22
C GLU A 64 -2.01 6.76 -9.29
N ARG A 65 -0.94 7.37 -8.77
CA ARG A 65 -0.07 6.72 -7.77
C ARG A 65 -0.78 6.46 -6.45
N MET A 66 -1.56 7.42 -5.94
CA MET A 66 -2.36 7.24 -4.72
C MET A 66 -3.36 6.10 -4.87
N LYS A 67 -4.11 6.06 -5.99
CA LYS A 67 -5.08 4.97 -6.26
C LYS A 67 -4.40 3.61 -6.25
N TYR A 68 -3.25 3.51 -6.92
CA TYR A 68 -2.46 2.28 -6.94
C TYR A 68 -2.02 1.86 -5.53
N LEU A 69 -1.51 2.79 -4.72
CA LEU A 69 -1.06 2.49 -3.36
C LEU A 69 -2.23 2.06 -2.47
N GLU A 70 -3.35 2.80 -2.49
CA GLU A 70 -4.56 2.47 -1.72
C GLU A 70 -5.08 1.06 -2.05
N GLU A 71 -5.16 0.71 -3.33
CA GLU A 71 -5.62 -0.62 -3.76
C GLU A 71 -4.66 -1.73 -3.34
N ASN A 72 -3.35 -1.54 -3.52
CA ASN A 72 -2.37 -2.57 -3.17
C ASN A 72 -2.23 -2.76 -1.66
N ILE A 73 -2.27 -1.68 -0.88
CA ILE A 73 -2.30 -1.74 0.59
C ILE A 73 -3.49 -2.57 1.05
N GLU A 74 -4.69 -2.30 0.53
CA GLU A 74 -5.89 -3.05 0.92
C GLU A 74 -5.79 -4.52 0.52
N ARG A 75 -5.27 -4.80 -0.69
CA ARG A 75 -5.06 -6.16 -1.19
C ARG A 75 -4.07 -6.94 -0.32
N ILE A 76 -2.93 -6.34 0.06
CA ILE A 76 -1.94 -6.97 0.94
C ILE A 76 -2.53 -7.20 2.33
N ARG A 77 -3.23 -6.22 2.89
CA ARG A 77 -3.94 -6.37 4.17
C ARG A 77 -5.00 -7.48 4.11
N SER A 78 -5.67 -7.67 2.98
CA SER A 78 -6.59 -8.80 2.78
C SER A 78 -5.85 -10.14 2.79
N TYR A 79 -4.74 -10.26 2.06
CA TYR A 79 -3.95 -11.50 2.07
C TYR A 79 -3.39 -11.82 3.47
N LEU A 80 -2.90 -10.81 4.19
CA LEU A 80 -2.41 -11.00 5.57
C LEU A 80 -3.53 -11.43 6.53
N ARG A 81 -4.76 -10.94 6.32
CA ARG A 81 -5.98 -11.41 7.02
C ARG A 81 -6.27 -12.88 6.71
N ASP A 82 -6.30 -13.25 5.43
CA ASP A 82 -6.65 -14.60 4.98
C ASP A 82 -5.64 -15.67 5.45
N ILE A 83 -4.36 -15.31 5.53
CA ILE A 83 -3.30 -16.20 6.05
C ILE A 83 -3.34 -16.29 7.60
N ASN A 84 -4.32 -15.67 8.26
CA ASN A 84 -4.50 -15.66 9.72
C ASN A 84 -3.27 -15.05 10.46
N MET A 85 -2.54 -14.15 9.77
CA MET A 85 -1.33 -13.52 10.30
C MET A 85 -1.59 -12.18 11.02
N LEU A 86 -2.83 -11.66 10.97
CA LEU A 86 -3.36 -10.76 12.00
C LEU A 86 -3.82 -11.55 13.22
N SER A 87 -2.94 -12.38 13.77
CA SER A 87 -3.00 -12.67 15.19
C SER A 87 -2.46 -11.42 15.89
N ILE A 88 -3.38 -10.46 16.10
CA ILE A 88 -3.25 -9.42 17.12
C ILE A 88 -3.10 -10.11 18.48
#